data_AF-I1D0E5-F1
#
_entry.id   AF-I1D0E5-F1
#
_cell.length_a   1.000
_cell.length_b   1.000
_cell.length_c   1.000
_cell.angle_alpha   90.00
_cell.angle_beta   90.00
_cell.angle_gamma   90.00
#
_symmetry.space_group_name_H-M   'P 1'
#
loop_
_entity.id
_entity.type
_entity.pdbx_description
1 polymer ?
#
loop_
_entity_poly.entity_id
_entity_poly.type
_entity_poly.pdbx_seq_one_letter_code
_entity_poly.pdbx_strand_id
1 'polypeptide(L)'
;MSRVVARSSAVVVATALTVLASGAATPVAALPGPVDPETGPVAFANVASMAVTDDGYGRPGGSVVTETQRSPLTTGVSRLGSERSALPGSEGERAAVGPNYLLDIDDHDVFARLGDDGVPEASARADFVLTDLAADAPVLVFERATTSATCASATEPESSASASRLSVIDPDGALRPVPLPEPGDEVSKRDLPFGAPVEIGEDETATSDLRIRPVTDFDQLLRQQQWRDGEVTASSGWLVEIETHVRPKDGSRSELPVPEEISEGASPEAPEAGDGEQHSVRTVETTLVLGGVSCSVPRDFGRAGGGGEAEPAAPPSVPVTIPAGVGAPDERIVRAAGDTDDARSATVWGTALVAGGGLLGLAAVWLARKARSTRVRP
;
A
#
# COMPACT_ATOMS: atom_id res chain seq x y z
N MET A 1 19.30 -41.85 36.15
CA MET A 1 18.67 -41.94 37.49
C MET A 1 19.63 -41.34 38.52
N SER A 2 19.35 -40.15 39.04
CA SER A 2 19.90 -39.67 40.31
C SER A 2 19.08 -38.46 40.76
N ARG A 3 18.36 -38.65 41.87
CA ARG A 3 17.55 -37.64 42.56
C ARG A 3 18.45 -36.96 43.60
N VAL A 4 18.43 -35.64 43.65
CA VAL A 4 18.89 -34.90 44.83
C VAL A 4 17.68 -34.17 45.41
N VAL A 5 17.28 -34.64 46.59
CA VAL A 5 16.26 -34.08 47.46
C VAL A 5 16.96 -33.09 48.38
N ALA A 6 16.52 -31.83 48.36
CA ALA A 6 16.89 -30.85 49.39
C ALA A 6 15.61 -30.32 50.03
N ARG A 7 15.38 -30.77 51.27
CA ARG A 7 14.43 -30.20 52.21
C ARG A 7 15.04 -28.91 52.78
N SER A 8 14.25 -27.87 52.94
CA SER A 8 14.60 -26.74 53.79
C SER A 8 13.35 -26.13 54.42
N SER A 9 13.54 -25.74 55.67
CA SER A 9 12.54 -25.61 56.71
C SER A 9 11.68 -24.36 56.60
N ALA A 10 10.39 -24.50 56.89
CA ALA A 10 9.47 -23.39 57.06
C ALA A 10 9.68 -22.73 58.43
N VAL A 11 10.01 -21.43 58.43
CA VAL A 11 9.95 -20.56 59.61
C VAL A 11 8.67 -19.74 59.48
N VAL A 12 7.72 -19.97 60.39
CA VAL A 12 6.48 -19.20 60.49
C VAL A 12 6.74 -18.02 61.43
N VAL A 13 6.96 -16.83 60.88
CA VAL A 13 6.91 -15.57 61.63
C VAL A 13 5.50 -15.02 61.50
N ALA A 14 4.75 -15.05 62.59
CA ALA A 14 3.44 -14.43 62.70
C ALA A 14 3.61 -12.94 63.03
N THR A 15 3.65 -12.10 62.00
CA THR A 15 3.60 -10.64 62.14
C THR A 15 2.14 -10.19 62.04
N ALA A 16 1.58 -9.75 63.16
CA ALA A 16 0.27 -9.09 63.18
C ALA A 16 0.41 -7.68 62.58
N LEU A 17 0.02 -7.52 61.31
CA LEU A 17 -0.16 -6.22 60.67
C LEU A 17 -1.58 -5.71 60.92
N THR A 18 -1.69 -4.63 61.68
CA THR A 18 -2.90 -3.81 61.81
C THR A 18 -3.08 -3.03 60.50
N VAL A 19 -3.94 -3.50 59.60
CA VAL A 19 -4.30 -2.77 58.37
C VAL A 19 -5.35 -1.71 58.71
N LEU A 20 -4.90 -0.47 58.93
CA LEU A 20 -5.76 0.70 58.86
C LEU A 20 -6.08 0.95 57.39
N ALA A 21 -7.24 0.47 56.93
CA ALA A 21 -7.75 0.74 55.59
C ALA A 21 -8.26 2.20 55.50
N SER A 22 -7.34 3.14 55.35
CA SER A 22 -7.64 4.46 54.81
C SER A 22 -7.96 4.29 53.33
N GLY A 23 -9.23 4.07 53.01
CA GLY A 23 -9.74 4.02 51.64
C GLY A 23 -9.59 5.38 50.97
N ALA A 24 -8.39 5.70 50.49
CA ALA A 24 -8.22 6.69 49.46
C ALA A 24 -8.87 6.13 48.20
N ALA A 25 -10.05 6.65 47.86
CA ALA A 25 -10.62 6.44 46.54
C ALA A 25 -9.59 6.94 45.53
N THR A 26 -8.89 6.02 44.86
CA THR A 26 -8.08 6.37 43.70
C THR A 26 -9.02 7.06 42.72
N PRO A 27 -8.72 8.29 42.27
CA PRO A 27 -9.55 8.94 41.27
C PRO A 27 -9.64 7.99 40.08
N VAL A 28 -10.87 7.61 39.73
CA VAL A 28 -11.12 6.90 38.47
C VAL A 28 -10.69 7.87 37.39
N ALA A 29 -9.57 7.57 36.72
CA ALA A 29 -9.12 8.35 35.59
C ALA A 29 -10.28 8.43 34.59
N ALA A 30 -10.67 9.64 34.20
CA ALA A 30 -11.67 9.82 33.17
C ALA A 30 -11.17 9.11 31.90
N LEU A 31 -12.05 8.36 31.24
CA LEU A 31 -11.76 7.79 29.93
C LEU A 31 -11.35 8.93 28.98
N PRO A 32 -10.37 8.72 28.09
CA PRO A 32 -9.98 9.74 27.13
C PRO A 32 -11.20 10.15 26.29
N GLY A 33 -11.32 11.45 26.06
CA GLY A 33 -12.36 12.01 25.20
C GLY A 33 -12.16 11.59 23.74
N PRO A 34 -13.17 11.83 22.87
CA PRO A 34 -13.05 11.61 21.45
C PRO A 34 -11.84 12.34 20.85
N VAL A 35 -11.16 11.68 19.93
CA VAL A 35 -10.02 12.21 19.19
C VAL A 35 -10.50 13.17 18.10
N ASP A 36 -9.76 14.28 17.94
CA ASP A 36 -9.96 15.21 16.84
C ASP A 36 -9.73 14.51 15.50
N PRO A 37 -10.70 14.53 14.56
CA PRO A 37 -10.63 13.77 13.32
C PRO A 37 -9.52 14.25 12.36
N GLU A 38 -9.12 15.52 12.44
CA GLU A 38 -8.19 16.17 11.51
C GLU A 38 -6.75 16.13 12.01
N THR A 39 -6.54 16.24 13.31
CA THR A 39 -5.22 16.46 13.90
C THR A 39 -4.81 15.38 14.89
N GLY A 40 -5.77 14.68 15.50
CA GLY A 40 -5.50 13.77 16.60
C GLY A 40 -4.85 12.43 16.21
N PRO A 41 -4.58 11.54 17.16
CA PRO A 41 -4.00 10.22 16.90
C PRO A 41 -4.82 9.39 15.90
N VAL A 42 -4.16 8.72 14.97
CA VAL A 42 -4.83 7.85 14.00
C VAL A 42 -3.92 6.69 13.58
N ALA A 43 -4.52 5.54 13.30
CA ALA A 43 -3.84 4.41 12.67
C ALA A 43 -4.58 3.96 11.41
N PHE A 44 -3.84 3.48 10.43
CA PHE A 44 -4.35 2.90 9.19
C PHE A 44 -3.74 1.52 8.95
N ALA A 45 -4.55 0.58 8.47
CA ALA A 45 -4.11 -0.77 8.12
C ALA A 45 -4.77 -1.25 6.83
N ASN A 46 -3.97 -1.87 5.97
CA ASN A 46 -4.38 -2.44 4.70
C ASN A 46 -3.67 -3.76 4.43
N VAL A 47 -4.36 -4.69 3.76
CA VAL A 47 -3.82 -6.03 3.52
C VAL A 47 -2.82 -6.06 2.36
N ALA A 48 -3.12 -5.39 1.24
CA ALA A 48 -2.25 -5.36 0.08
C ALA A 48 -2.62 -4.22 -0.89
N SER A 49 -1.62 -3.72 -1.60
CA SER A 49 -1.78 -2.74 -2.68
C SER A 49 -0.83 -3.05 -3.83
N MET A 50 -1.22 -2.69 -5.05
CA MET A 50 -0.45 -2.92 -6.27
C MET A 50 -0.55 -1.70 -7.19
N ALA A 51 0.53 -1.33 -7.85
CA ALA A 51 0.54 -0.29 -8.88
C ALA A 51 1.50 -0.65 -10.02
N VAL A 52 1.09 -0.33 -11.24
CA VAL A 52 1.97 -0.32 -12.41
C VAL A 52 2.45 1.13 -12.57
N THR A 53 3.70 1.40 -12.15
CA THR A 53 4.27 2.75 -12.12
C THR A 53 4.76 3.20 -13.50
N ASP A 54 5.16 2.26 -14.34
CA ASP A 54 5.46 2.46 -15.76
C ASP A 54 4.91 1.26 -16.58
N ASP A 55 4.13 1.53 -17.62
CA ASP A 55 3.55 0.53 -18.52
C ASP A 55 4.51 0.05 -19.64
N GLY A 56 5.77 0.49 -19.62
CA GLY A 56 6.77 0.24 -20.66
C GLY A 56 6.79 1.29 -21.77
N TYR A 57 5.87 2.26 -21.74
CA TYR A 57 5.84 3.36 -22.69
C TYR A 57 6.11 4.71 -22.01
N GLY A 58 6.67 4.71 -20.79
CA GLY A 58 6.90 5.92 -20.01
C GLY A 58 5.60 6.53 -19.49
N ARG A 59 4.52 5.75 -19.41
CA ARG A 59 3.22 6.19 -18.90
C ARG A 59 2.91 5.47 -17.61
N PRO A 60 2.35 6.16 -16.60
CA PRO A 60 1.81 5.49 -15.44
C PRO A 60 0.67 4.57 -15.87
N GLY A 61 0.68 3.34 -15.37
CA GLY A 61 -0.46 2.42 -15.46
C GLY A 61 -1.55 2.80 -14.46
N GLY A 62 -2.19 1.79 -13.85
CA GLY A 62 -3.15 1.98 -12.76
C GLY A 62 -2.60 1.52 -11.41
N SER A 63 -3.33 1.88 -10.36
CA SER A 63 -3.11 1.40 -8.99
C SER A 63 -4.39 0.81 -8.42
N VAL A 64 -4.24 -0.18 -7.56
CA VAL A 64 -5.31 -0.79 -6.78
C VAL A 64 -4.85 -0.88 -5.34
N VAL A 65 -5.65 -0.29 -4.45
CA VAL A 65 -5.49 -0.39 -3.01
C VAL A 65 -6.69 -1.13 -2.45
N THR A 66 -6.44 -2.18 -1.68
CA THR A 66 -7.53 -2.93 -1.02
C THR A 66 -8.22 -2.04 0.04
N GLU A 67 -9.29 -2.54 0.65
CA GLU A 67 -9.99 -1.79 1.71
C GLU A 67 -9.03 -1.43 2.86
N THR A 68 -9.06 -0.18 3.32
CA THR A 68 -8.26 0.29 4.45
C THR A 68 -9.12 0.43 5.69
N GLN A 69 -8.61 -0.06 6.82
CA GLN A 69 -9.15 0.21 8.15
C GLN A 69 -8.49 1.44 8.76
N ARG A 70 -9.31 2.33 9.30
CA ARG A 70 -8.90 3.51 10.08
C ARG A 70 -9.30 3.30 11.54
N SER A 71 -8.43 3.68 12.48
CA SER A 71 -8.80 3.65 13.90
C SER A 71 -10.05 4.51 14.16
N PRO A 72 -10.97 4.10 15.04
CA PRO A 72 -12.11 4.92 15.40
C PRO A 72 -11.69 6.21 16.13
N LEU A 73 -12.59 7.19 16.24
CA LEU A 73 -12.34 8.44 16.99
C LEU A 73 -12.46 8.27 18.51
N THR A 74 -12.97 7.14 18.97
CA THR A 74 -13.02 6.75 20.38
C THR A 74 -12.35 5.39 20.52
N THR A 75 -12.04 4.98 21.75
CA THR A 75 -11.49 3.65 22.01
C THR A 75 -12.27 2.58 21.24
N GLY A 76 -11.54 1.73 20.51
CA GLY A 76 -12.14 0.67 19.73
C GLY A 76 -11.21 0.14 18.65
N VAL A 77 -11.72 -0.84 17.89
CA VAL A 77 -11.00 -1.52 16.83
C VAL A 77 -11.85 -1.48 15.56
N SER A 78 -11.25 -1.06 14.44
CA SER A 78 -11.77 -1.32 13.11
C SER A 78 -10.98 -2.48 12.50
N ARG A 79 -11.69 -3.50 12.01
CA ARG A 79 -11.08 -4.74 11.50
C ARG A 79 -11.63 -5.02 10.11
N LEU A 80 -10.74 -5.37 9.19
CA LEU A 80 -11.06 -5.78 7.83
C LEU A 80 -11.79 -7.12 7.87
N GLY A 81 -12.84 -7.27 7.06
CA GLY A 81 -13.51 -8.55 6.92
C GLY A 81 -12.65 -9.59 6.20
N SER A 82 -13.04 -10.86 6.30
CA SER A 82 -12.28 -11.99 5.74
C SER A 82 -12.57 -12.25 4.25
N GLU A 83 -13.40 -11.44 3.62
CA GLU A 83 -13.90 -11.64 2.26
C GLU A 83 -12.88 -11.34 1.15
N ARG A 84 -11.80 -10.61 1.45
CA ARG A 84 -10.80 -10.26 0.46
C ARG A 84 -9.75 -11.37 0.35
N SER A 85 -9.77 -12.12 -0.74
CA SER A 85 -8.85 -13.24 -0.97
C SER A 85 -7.87 -13.05 -2.13
N ALA A 86 -7.99 -11.97 -2.91
CA ALA A 86 -7.14 -11.76 -4.08
C ALA A 86 -6.96 -10.29 -4.48
N LEU A 87 -5.90 -9.99 -5.23
CA LEU A 87 -5.62 -8.70 -5.87
C LEU A 87 -4.91 -8.93 -7.22
N PRO A 88 -5.49 -8.52 -8.37
CA PRO A 88 -6.82 -7.93 -8.54
C PRO A 88 -7.94 -8.94 -8.29
N GLY A 89 -9.01 -8.50 -7.61
CA GLY A 89 -10.20 -9.29 -7.28
C GLY A 89 -11.42 -8.99 -8.15
N SER A 90 -11.34 -7.99 -9.05
CA SER A 90 -12.41 -7.63 -9.98
C SER A 90 -11.88 -7.31 -11.37
N GLU A 91 -12.77 -7.25 -12.38
CA GLU A 91 -12.41 -6.85 -13.74
C GLU A 91 -11.88 -5.41 -13.81
N GLY A 92 -12.45 -4.48 -13.04
CA GLY A 92 -11.99 -3.10 -13.00
C GLY A 92 -10.60 -2.95 -12.38
N GLU A 93 -10.29 -3.74 -11.35
CA GLU A 93 -8.94 -3.78 -10.79
C GLU A 93 -7.95 -4.42 -11.78
N ARG A 94 -8.35 -5.52 -12.45
CA ARG A 94 -7.53 -6.16 -13.48
C ARG A 94 -7.24 -5.24 -14.65
N ALA A 95 -8.21 -4.44 -15.07
CA ALA A 95 -8.01 -3.42 -16.11
C ALA A 95 -7.00 -2.34 -15.68
N ALA A 96 -6.84 -2.10 -14.37
CA ALA A 96 -5.93 -1.08 -13.85
C ALA A 96 -4.48 -1.57 -13.74
N VAL A 97 -4.27 -2.79 -13.23
CA VAL A 97 -2.92 -3.32 -12.97
C VAL A 97 -2.46 -4.37 -13.98
N GLY A 98 -3.32 -4.76 -14.91
CA GLY A 98 -3.02 -5.78 -15.92
C GLY A 98 -3.54 -7.18 -15.54
N PRO A 99 -3.64 -8.10 -16.54
CA PRO A 99 -4.26 -9.40 -16.35
C PRO A 99 -3.33 -10.51 -15.86
N ASN A 100 -2.01 -10.31 -15.88
CA ASN A 100 -1.07 -11.42 -15.75
C ASN A 100 -0.61 -11.68 -14.32
N TYR A 101 -0.78 -10.75 -13.38
CA TYR A 101 -0.46 -10.98 -11.98
C TYR A 101 -1.73 -11.24 -11.16
N LEU A 102 -1.64 -12.25 -10.29
CA LEU A 102 -2.63 -12.52 -9.24
C LEU A 102 -1.90 -12.66 -7.91
N LEU A 103 -2.22 -11.77 -6.97
CA LEU A 103 -1.80 -11.90 -5.58
C LEU A 103 -2.94 -12.54 -4.78
N ASP A 104 -2.79 -13.81 -4.42
CA ASP A 104 -3.67 -14.49 -3.47
C ASP A 104 -3.34 -14.04 -2.04
N ILE A 105 -4.39 -13.87 -1.24
CA ILE A 105 -4.35 -13.36 0.14
C ILE A 105 -5.13 -14.34 1.01
N ASP A 106 -4.41 -15.04 1.88
CA ASP A 106 -4.99 -16.05 2.77
C ASP A 106 -4.73 -15.69 4.25
N ASP A 107 -5.56 -16.26 5.14
CA ASP A 107 -5.41 -16.20 6.59
C ASP A 107 -5.15 -14.79 7.17
N HIS A 108 -5.80 -13.76 6.59
CA HIS A 108 -5.53 -12.38 7.00
C HIS A 108 -6.28 -11.94 8.25
N ASP A 109 -5.60 -11.15 9.10
CA ASP A 109 -6.16 -10.38 10.21
C ASP A 109 -5.57 -8.97 10.16
N VAL A 110 -6.39 -8.01 9.73
CA VAL A 110 -5.98 -6.62 9.52
C VAL A 110 -6.86 -5.70 10.35
N PHE A 111 -6.25 -4.88 11.19
CA PHE A 111 -6.99 -3.96 12.05
C PHE A 111 -6.24 -2.65 12.32
N ALA A 112 -7.01 -1.62 12.61
CA ALA A 112 -6.55 -0.36 13.17
C ALA A 112 -7.34 -0.08 14.46
N ARG A 113 -6.63 0.30 15.52
CA ARG A 113 -7.13 0.41 16.89
C ARG A 113 -6.78 1.77 17.47
N LEU A 114 -7.68 2.28 18.29
CA LEU A 114 -7.37 3.30 19.28
C LEU A 114 -7.50 2.66 20.67
N GLY A 115 -6.38 2.59 21.40
CA GLY A 115 -6.33 1.98 22.73
C GLY A 115 -7.06 2.80 23.81
N ASP A 116 -7.29 2.19 24.97
CA ASP A 116 -7.86 2.86 26.15
C ASP A 116 -6.98 4.01 26.68
N ASP A 117 -5.70 4.00 26.32
CA ASP A 117 -4.69 5.02 26.60
C ASP A 117 -4.60 6.09 25.50
N GLY A 118 -5.45 6.01 24.47
CA GLY A 118 -5.44 6.90 23.30
C GLY A 118 -4.33 6.61 22.30
N VAL A 119 -3.59 5.50 22.47
CA VAL A 119 -2.49 5.13 21.57
C VAL A 119 -3.07 4.50 20.29
N PRO A 120 -2.72 5.04 19.10
CA PRO A 120 -3.12 4.44 17.84
C PRO A 120 -2.17 3.27 17.48
N GLU A 121 -2.77 2.16 17.07
CA GLU A 121 -2.07 0.93 16.69
C GLU A 121 -2.67 0.38 15.39
N ALA A 122 -1.83 -0.09 14.48
CA ALA A 122 -2.24 -0.84 13.30
C ALA A 122 -1.44 -2.15 13.22
N SER A 123 -2.10 -3.20 12.75
CA SER A 123 -1.49 -4.49 12.48
C SER A 123 -2.10 -5.10 11.22
N ALA A 124 -1.26 -5.74 10.42
CA ALA A 124 -1.70 -6.59 9.32
C ALA A 124 -0.94 -7.90 9.36
N ARG A 125 -1.68 -9.00 9.34
CA ARG A 125 -1.15 -10.35 9.18
C ARG A 125 -1.82 -11.01 7.98
N ALA A 126 -1.07 -11.72 7.15
CA ALA A 126 -1.60 -12.54 6.06
C ALA A 126 -0.54 -13.50 5.50
N ASP A 127 -1.00 -14.47 4.71
CA ASP A 127 -0.20 -15.25 3.78
C ASP A 127 -0.40 -14.67 2.37
N PHE A 128 0.69 -14.54 1.61
CA PHE A 128 0.64 -13.95 0.26
C PHE A 128 1.29 -14.89 -0.75
N VAL A 129 0.63 -15.07 -1.89
CA VAL A 129 1.20 -15.79 -3.06
C VAL A 129 0.99 -14.93 -4.30
N LEU A 130 2.08 -14.45 -4.91
CA LEU A 130 2.03 -13.80 -6.21
C LEU A 130 2.26 -14.85 -7.30
N THR A 131 1.34 -14.91 -8.25
CA THR A 131 1.36 -15.83 -9.38
C THR A 131 1.42 -15.04 -10.69
N ASP A 132 2.34 -15.42 -11.58
CA ASP A 132 2.30 -15.05 -12.99
C ASP A 132 1.35 -16.01 -13.72
N LEU A 133 0.18 -15.50 -14.09
CA LEU A 133 -0.88 -16.22 -14.77
C LEU A 133 -0.55 -16.56 -16.22
N ALA A 134 0.36 -15.81 -16.87
CA ALA A 134 0.80 -16.13 -18.22
C ALA A 134 1.72 -17.37 -18.22
N ALA A 135 2.53 -17.51 -17.17
CA ALA A 135 3.40 -18.66 -16.94
C ALA A 135 2.76 -19.79 -16.10
N ASP A 136 1.60 -19.53 -15.48
CA ASP A 136 0.95 -20.40 -14.49
C ASP A 136 1.90 -20.83 -13.36
N ALA A 137 2.66 -19.87 -12.81
CA ALA A 137 3.74 -20.14 -11.87
C ALA A 137 3.76 -19.14 -10.70
N PRO A 138 3.94 -19.62 -9.45
CA PRO A 138 4.15 -18.74 -8.30
C PRO A 138 5.54 -18.11 -8.36
N VAL A 139 5.61 -16.80 -8.20
CA VAL A 139 6.86 -16.02 -8.27
C VAL A 139 7.37 -15.59 -6.90
N LEU A 140 6.46 -15.38 -5.95
CA LEU A 140 6.75 -14.88 -4.60
C LEU A 140 5.76 -15.48 -3.60
N VAL A 141 6.26 -15.93 -2.45
CA VAL A 141 5.44 -16.41 -1.34
C VAL A 141 5.93 -15.82 -0.01
N PHE A 142 5.02 -15.22 0.74
CA PHE A 142 5.21 -14.85 2.14
C PHE A 142 4.29 -15.71 3.02
N GLU A 143 4.88 -16.43 3.98
CA GLU A 143 4.10 -17.18 4.98
C GLU A 143 4.10 -16.43 6.31
N ARG A 144 2.91 -16.16 6.83
CA ARG A 144 2.62 -15.46 8.08
C ARG A 144 3.32 -14.12 8.16
N ALA A 145 3.26 -13.35 7.08
CA ALA A 145 3.75 -11.98 7.09
C ALA A 145 2.96 -11.19 8.13
N THR A 146 3.66 -10.47 9.00
CA THR A 146 3.09 -9.67 10.07
C THR A 146 3.77 -8.32 10.07
N THR A 147 2.98 -7.26 10.02
CA THR A 147 3.43 -5.88 10.11
C THR A 147 2.68 -5.17 11.22
N SER A 148 3.34 -4.27 11.93
CA SER A 148 2.72 -3.47 12.98
C SER A 148 3.29 -2.06 13.03
N ALA A 149 2.47 -1.12 13.49
CA ALA A 149 2.86 0.26 13.78
C ALA A 149 2.13 0.73 15.04
N THR A 150 2.87 1.24 16.03
CA THR A 150 2.34 1.76 17.29
C THR A 150 2.99 3.09 17.61
N CYS A 151 2.19 4.11 17.92
CA CYS A 151 2.68 5.44 18.25
C CYS A 151 2.36 5.76 19.71
N ALA A 152 3.11 5.14 20.63
CA ALA A 152 2.88 5.30 22.06
C ALA A 152 3.15 6.73 22.55
N SER A 153 4.06 7.43 21.90
CA SER A 153 4.36 8.85 22.08
C SER A 153 4.95 9.43 20.80
N ALA A 154 5.03 10.75 20.71
CA ALA A 154 5.72 11.43 19.61
C ALA A 154 7.22 11.10 19.51
N THR A 155 7.85 10.62 20.58
CA THR A 155 9.29 10.31 20.61
C THR A 155 9.60 8.83 20.49
N GLU A 156 8.59 7.98 20.57
CA GLU A 156 8.73 6.52 20.55
C GLU A 156 7.74 5.89 19.55
N PRO A 157 7.79 6.25 18.25
CA PRO A 157 7.10 5.48 17.22
C PRO A 157 7.80 4.13 17.06
N GLU A 158 7.02 3.05 17.10
CA GLU A 158 7.50 1.68 16.90
C GLU A 158 6.85 1.11 15.65
N SER A 159 7.64 0.43 14.81
CA SER A 159 7.12 -0.32 13.67
C SER A 159 7.95 -1.58 13.45
N SER A 160 7.33 -2.61 12.88
CA SER A 160 7.98 -3.90 12.66
C SER A 160 7.39 -4.63 11.46
N ALA A 161 8.25 -5.20 10.61
CA ALA A 161 7.86 -6.16 9.58
C ALA A 161 8.55 -7.50 9.84
N SER A 162 7.80 -8.59 9.77
CA SER A 162 8.32 -9.95 9.94
C SER A 162 7.52 -10.94 9.09
N ALA A 163 8.08 -12.12 8.86
CA ALA A 163 7.37 -13.25 8.31
C ALA A 163 8.02 -14.53 8.83
N SER A 164 7.33 -15.66 8.67
CA SER A 164 7.91 -16.96 9.02
C SER A 164 8.75 -17.56 7.88
N ARG A 165 8.41 -17.20 6.64
CA ARG A 165 9.15 -17.60 5.45
C ARG A 165 8.92 -16.58 4.33
N LEU A 166 9.98 -16.35 3.55
CA LEU A 166 9.93 -15.73 2.25
C LEU A 166 10.48 -16.73 1.23
N SER A 167 9.78 -16.93 0.13
CA SER A 167 10.26 -17.72 -1.01
C SER A 167 10.11 -16.94 -2.30
N VAL A 168 11.11 -17.03 -3.18
CA VAL A 168 11.15 -16.30 -4.45
C VAL A 168 11.56 -17.27 -5.55
N ILE A 169 11.03 -17.08 -6.75
CA ILE A 169 11.45 -17.83 -7.94
C ILE A 169 12.93 -17.56 -8.25
N ASP A 170 13.66 -18.60 -8.63
CA ASP A 170 15.03 -18.49 -9.11
C ASP A 170 15.09 -18.50 -10.66
N PRO A 171 16.24 -18.17 -11.27
CA PRO A 171 16.39 -18.18 -12.74
C PRO A 171 16.08 -19.51 -13.43
N ASP A 172 16.08 -20.62 -12.70
CA ASP A 172 15.69 -21.95 -13.19
C ASP A 172 14.19 -22.23 -13.08
N GLY A 173 13.40 -21.26 -12.63
CA GLY A 173 11.95 -21.35 -12.45
C GLY A 173 11.52 -22.03 -11.14
N ALA A 174 12.46 -22.44 -10.28
CA ALA A 174 12.12 -23.07 -9.02
C ALA A 174 11.85 -22.01 -7.93
N LEU A 175 10.74 -22.14 -7.20
CA LEU A 175 10.46 -21.34 -6.01
C LEU A 175 11.34 -21.83 -4.84
N ARG A 176 12.19 -20.96 -4.27
CA ARG A 176 13.11 -21.32 -3.18
C ARG A 176 12.99 -20.38 -1.98
N PRO A 177 13.09 -20.89 -0.73
CA PRO A 177 13.18 -20.04 0.44
C PRO A 177 14.42 -19.15 0.41
N VAL A 178 14.27 -17.90 0.79
CA VAL A 178 15.36 -16.92 0.95
C VAL A 178 15.28 -16.30 2.36
N PRO A 179 16.41 -15.80 2.91
CA PRO A 179 16.38 -15.03 4.15
C PRO A 179 15.48 -13.79 4.00
N LEU A 180 14.78 -13.43 5.08
CA LEU A 180 14.08 -12.15 5.14
C LEU A 180 15.10 -11.01 5.26
N PRO A 181 14.91 -9.89 4.57
CA PRO A 181 15.79 -8.74 4.74
C PRO A 181 15.56 -8.09 6.10
N GLU A 182 16.65 -7.71 6.78
CA GLU A 182 16.61 -6.91 8.00
C GLU A 182 16.27 -5.44 7.66
N PRO A 183 15.90 -4.59 8.66
CA PRO A 183 15.71 -3.17 8.42
C PRO A 183 16.96 -2.52 7.80
N GLY A 184 16.80 -1.92 6.61
CA GLY A 184 17.89 -1.32 5.84
C GLY A 184 18.54 -2.23 4.79
N ASP A 185 18.17 -3.52 4.76
CA ASP A 185 18.61 -4.48 3.76
C ASP A 185 17.51 -4.76 2.71
N GLU A 186 17.89 -5.44 1.63
CA GLU A 186 16.96 -5.93 0.60
C GLU A 186 17.31 -7.34 0.11
N VAL A 187 16.30 -8.05 -0.37
CA VAL A 187 16.47 -9.25 -1.22
C VAL A 187 16.36 -8.80 -2.67
N SER A 188 17.40 -9.04 -3.46
CA SER A 188 17.43 -8.70 -4.89
C SER A 188 17.69 -9.94 -5.74
N LYS A 189 16.88 -10.13 -6.77
CA LYS A 189 16.94 -11.24 -7.74
C LYS A 189 16.79 -10.67 -9.15
N ARG A 190 17.51 -11.24 -10.11
CA ARG A 190 17.58 -10.74 -11.48
C ARG A 190 17.37 -11.83 -12.51
N ASP A 191 16.98 -11.44 -13.72
CA ASP A 191 16.78 -12.31 -14.88
C ASP A 191 15.83 -13.49 -14.57
N LEU A 192 14.74 -13.18 -13.85
CA LEU A 192 13.75 -14.18 -13.43
C LEU A 192 12.79 -14.53 -14.58
N PRO A 193 12.36 -15.80 -14.69
CA PRO A 193 11.61 -16.30 -15.84
C PRO A 193 10.10 -16.08 -15.68
N PHE A 194 9.68 -14.84 -15.46
CA PHE A 194 8.26 -14.44 -15.43
C PHE A 194 8.04 -13.12 -16.16
N GLY A 195 6.78 -12.89 -16.55
CA GLY A 195 6.38 -11.80 -17.45
C GLY A 195 5.94 -10.52 -16.74
N ALA A 196 5.49 -9.54 -17.54
CA ALA A 196 4.94 -8.28 -17.06
C ALA A 196 3.49 -8.47 -16.60
N PRO A 197 2.98 -7.64 -15.67
CA PRO A 197 1.57 -7.73 -15.26
C PRO A 197 0.61 -7.36 -16.40
N VAL A 198 1.07 -6.58 -17.39
CA VAL A 198 0.32 -6.16 -18.59
C VAL A 198 0.58 -7.11 -19.76
N GLU A 199 -0.31 -7.07 -20.75
CA GLU A 199 -0.11 -7.80 -22.01
C GLU A 199 1.10 -7.25 -22.77
N ILE A 200 1.91 -8.15 -23.31
CA ILE A 200 3.02 -7.85 -24.22
C ILE A 200 2.72 -8.44 -25.60
N GLY A 201 3.41 -7.96 -26.64
CA GLY A 201 3.24 -8.42 -28.01
C GLY A 201 3.58 -9.91 -28.18
N GLU A 202 2.92 -10.57 -29.14
CA GLU A 202 3.13 -11.99 -29.41
C GLU A 202 4.58 -12.32 -29.82
N ASP A 203 5.28 -11.36 -30.40
CA ASP A 203 6.68 -11.47 -30.81
C ASP A 203 7.67 -10.95 -29.74
N GLU A 204 7.20 -10.76 -28.50
CA GLU A 204 8.02 -10.27 -27.39
C GLU A 204 8.25 -11.35 -26.32
N THR A 205 9.33 -11.19 -25.57
CA THR A 205 9.69 -11.99 -24.40
C THR A 205 9.97 -11.06 -23.23
N ALA A 206 9.77 -11.55 -22.02
CA ALA A 206 9.97 -10.79 -20.80
C ALA A 206 10.81 -11.57 -19.80
N THR A 207 11.63 -10.84 -19.05
CA THR A 207 12.32 -11.32 -17.85
C THR A 207 12.22 -10.24 -16.79
N SER A 208 12.11 -10.64 -15.52
CA SER A 208 11.91 -9.67 -14.44
C SER A 208 13.04 -9.68 -13.42
N ASP A 209 13.34 -8.50 -12.91
CA ASP A 209 14.12 -8.30 -11.70
C ASP A 209 13.15 -8.03 -10.55
N LEU A 210 13.50 -8.49 -9.36
CA LEU A 210 12.66 -8.38 -8.17
C LEU A 210 13.47 -7.93 -6.97
N ARG A 211 12.97 -6.91 -6.27
CA ARG A 211 13.52 -6.37 -5.03
C ARG A 211 12.47 -6.41 -3.94
N ILE A 212 12.86 -6.84 -2.74
CA ILE A 212 11.98 -6.93 -1.57
C ILE A 212 12.67 -6.29 -0.38
N ARG A 213 11.99 -5.36 0.30
CA ARG A 213 12.49 -4.69 1.50
C ARG A 213 11.36 -4.32 2.47
N PRO A 214 11.65 -4.14 3.76
CA PRO A 214 10.68 -3.57 4.70
C PRO A 214 10.36 -2.11 4.32
N VAL A 215 9.10 -1.69 4.50
CA VAL A 215 8.73 -0.28 4.43
C VAL A 215 9.25 0.44 5.67
N THR A 216 10.04 1.49 5.46
CA THR A 216 10.61 2.35 6.51
C THR A 216 9.95 3.72 6.56
N ASP A 217 9.35 4.16 5.46
CA ASP A 217 8.84 5.52 5.31
C ASP A 217 7.39 5.53 4.84
N PHE A 218 6.63 6.51 5.30
CA PHE A 218 5.20 6.60 5.02
C PHE A 218 4.91 6.79 3.52
N ASP A 219 5.80 7.46 2.79
CA ASP A 219 5.66 7.68 1.35
C ASP A 219 5.97 6.45 0.49
N GLN A 220 6.53 5.38 1.07
CA GLN A 220 6.68 4.09 0.39
C GLN A 220 5.38 3.27 0.38
N LEU A 221 4.38 3.67 1.16
CA LEU A 221 3.08 3.00 1.19
C LEU A 221 2.26 3.40 -0.05
N LEU A 222 1.78 2.40 -0.78
CA LEU A 222 0.70 2.57 -1.76
C LEU A 222 -0.61 2.83 -1.01
N ARG A 223 -0.92 4.11 -0.80
CA ARG A 223 -1.97 4.56 0.12
C ARG A 223 -3.11 5.27 -0.60
N GLN A 224 -4.28 5.21 0.03
CA GLN A 224 -5.42 6.01 -0.40
C GLN A 224 -5.24 7.45 0.09
N GLN A 225 -5.82 8.44 -0.61
CA GLN A 225 -5.66 9.86 -0.27
C GLN A 225 -6.12 10.22 1.15
N GLN A 226 -7.00 9.40 1.73
CA GLN A 226 -7.51 9.56 3.08
C GLN A 226 -6.51 9.13 4.17
N TRP A 227 -5.41 8.44 3.80
CA TRP A 227 -4.31 8.15 4.72
C TRP A 227 -3.57 9.44 5.04
N ARG A 228 -3.74 9.88 6.28
CA ARG A 228 -3.09 11.07 6.79
C ARG A 228 -1.82 10.68 7.53
N ASP A 229 -0.73 11.39 7.24
CA ASP A 229 0.43 11.49 8.12
C ASP A 229 0.20 12.53 9.22
N GLY A 230 0.83 12.27 10.37
CA GLY A 230 0.96 13.23 11.45
C GLY A 230 2.33 13.90 11.42
N GLU A 231 2.56 14.76 12.40
CA GLU A 231 3.89 15.34 12.62
C GLU A 231 4.92 14.28 13.04
N VAL A 232 4.44 13.17 13.62
CA VAL A 232 5.20 11.94 13.86
C VAL A 232 4.39 10.78 13.29
N THR A 233 5.03 10.01 12.42
CA THR A 233 4.40 8.88 11.75
C THR A 233 5.33 7.68 11.79
N ALA A 234 4.80 6.53 12.21
CA ALA A 234 5.44 5.23 12.04
C ALA A 234 4.74 4.48 10.91
N SER A 235 5.49 3.76 10.10
CA SER A 235 4.97 2.94 9.01
C SER A 235 5.68 1.60 8.95
N SER A 236 4.99 0.58 8.45
CA SER A 236 5.54 -0.74 8.18
C SER A 236 4.78 -1.43 7.05
N GLY A 237 5.42 -2.43 6.45
CA GLY A 237 4.96 -3.10 5.24
C GLY A 237 6.08 -3.94 4.65
N TRP A 238 5.77 -4.73 3.64
CA TRP A 238 6.76 -5.28 2.71
C TRP A 238 6.60 -4.59 1.35
N LEU A 239 7.64 -3.89 0.91
CA LEU A 239 7.72 -3.29 -0.42
C LEU A 239 8.32 -4.31 -1.37
N VAL A 240 7.58 -4.63 -2.44
CA VAL A 240 8.01 -5.53 -3.51
C VAL A 240 8.03 -4.73 -4.80
N GLU A 241 9.22 -4.57 -5.38
CA GLU A 241 9.44 -3.84 -6.63
C GLU A 241 9.83 -4.86 -7.70
N ILE A 242 9.10 -4.86 -8.82
CA ILE A 242 9.30 -5.76 -9.95
C ILE A 242 9.56 -4.92 -11.20
N GLU A 243 10.72 -5.11 -11.79
CA GLU A 243 11.14 -4.44 -13.01
C GLU A 243 11.16 -5.46 -14.15
N THR A 244 10.24 -5.35 -15.11
CA THR A 244 10.12 -6.33 -16.19
C THR A 244 10.69 -5.79 -17.50
N HIS A 245 11.71 -6.47 -18.00
CA HIS A 245 12.42 -6.16 -19.24
C HIS A 245 11.77 -6.88 -20.41
N VAL A 246 11.09 -6.14 -21.29
CA VAL A 246 10.43 -6.68 -22.48
C VAL A 246 11.33 -6.48 -23.70
N ARG A 247 11.58 -7.58 -24.44
CA ARG A 247 12.48 -7.64 -25.61
C ARG A 247 11.84 -8.39 -26.78
N PRO A 248 12.09 -8.00 -28.04
CA PRO A 248 11.68 -8.78 -29.22
C PRO A 248 12.30 -10.18 -29.26
N LYS A 249 11.52 -11.20 -29.64
CA LYS A 249 11.92 -12.62 -29.69
C LYS A 249 13.04 -12.91 -30.68
N ASP A 250 13.04 -12.22 -31.81
CA ASP A 250 13.99 -12.41 -32.91
C ASP A 250 15.20 -11.48 -32.82
N GLY A 251 15.28 -10.67 -31.75
CA GLY A 251 16.28 -9.61 -31.61
C GLY A 251 16.18 -8.55 -32.72
N SER A 252 15.10 -8.54 -33.50
CA SER A 252 14.85 -7.52 -34.50
C SER A 252 14.45 -6.22 -33.82
N ARG A 253 14.67 -5.12 -34.54
CA ARG A 253 14.39 -3.77 -34.06
C ARG A 253 12.88 -3.57 -34.06
N SER A 254 12.25 -3.57 -32.89
CA SER A 254 10.90 -3.01 -32.75
C SER A 254 10.99 -1.50 -32.79
N GLU A 255 10.63 -0.91 -33.93
CA GLU A 255 10.23 0.49 -33.97
C GLU A 255 8.92 0.57 -33.16
N LEU A 256 8.97 1.17 -31.96
CA LEU A 256 7.80 1.28 -31.09
C LEU A 256 6.65 1.90 -31.91
N PRO A 257 5.48 1.24 -32.01
CA PRO A 257 4.33 1.85 -32.66
C PRO A 257 3.90 3.05 -31.81
N VAL A 258 4.27 4.24 -32.26
CA VAL A 258 3.73 5.49 -31.71
C VAL A 258 2.21 5.44 -31.93
N PRO A 259 1.37 5.57 -30.89
CA PRO A 259 -0.07 5.57 -31.05
C PRO A 259 -0.49 6.61 -32.10
N GLU A 260 -1.34 6.20 -33.04
CA GLU A 260 -1.74 6.94 -34.25
C GLU A 260 -2.47 8.28 -33.97
N GLU A 261 -2.72 8.63 -32.71
CA GLU A 261 -3.51 9.79 -32.28
C GLU A 261 -2.82 11.17 -32.43
N ILE A 262 -1.63 11.25 -33.04
CA ILE A 262 -0.90 12.52 -33.26
C ILE A 262 -0.69 12.85 -34.76
N SER A 263 -1.24 12.06 -35.69
CA SER A 263 -0.94 12.22 -37.13
C SER A 263 -1.90 13.12 -37.94
N GLU A 264 -2.73 13.93 -37.29
CA GLU A 264 -3.52 14.96 -37.98
C GLU A 264 -3.13 16.38 -37.52
N GLY A 265 -1.98 16.89 -37.98
CA GLY A 265 -1.76 18.35 -37.97
C GLY A 265 -0.32 18.89 -37.95
N ALA A 266 0.71 18.07 -37.72
CA ALA A 266 2.09 18.57 -37.66
C ALA A 266 2.77 18.57 -39.04
N SER A 267 3.17 19.76 -39.50
CA SER A 267 4.03 19.95 -40.69
C SER A 267 5.41 19.30 -40.50
N PRO A 268 6.05 18.77 -41.57
CA PRO A 268 7.33 18.12 -41.47
C PRO A 268 8.47 19.14 -41.55
N GLU A 269 8.86 19.73 -40.42
CA GLU A 269 10.25 20.17 -40.24
C GLU A 269 10.98 19.02 -39.56
N ALA A 270 11.75 18.28 -40.36
CA ALA A 270 12.57 17.17 -39.90
C ALA A 270 13.59 17.68 -38.87
N PRO A 271 13.54 17.24 -37.60
CA PRO A 271 14.68 17.40 -36.72
C PRO A 271 15.80 16.52 -37.25
N GLU A 272 17.00 17.08 -37.34
CA GLU A 272 18.22 16.34 -37.68
C GLU A 272 18.36 15.14 -36.74
N ALA A 273 18.70 13.99 -37.32
CA ALA A 273 18.90 12.73 -36.64
C ALA A 273 19.95 12.88 -35.52
N GLY A 274 19.47 13.14 -34.31
CA GLY A 274 20.19 12.92 -33.08
C GLY A 274 20.49 11.44 -32.94
N ASP A 275 21.64 11.16 -32.32
CA ASP A 275 22.25 9.85 -32.21
C ASP A 275 21.25 8.75 -31.82
N GLY A 276 21.27 7.63 -32.56
CA GLY A 276 20.32 6.53 -32.44
C GLY A 276 20.22 5.92 -31.04
N GLU A 277 19.30 6.45 -30.23
CA GLU A 277 18.88 5.81 -29.00
C GLU A 277 18.14 4.51 -29.30
N GLN A 278 18.65 3.46 -28.68
CA GLN A 278 18.39 2.06 -28.94
C GLN A 278 17.06 1.65 -28.30
N HIS A 279 15.94 1.76 -29.01
CA HIS A 279 14.69 1.16 -28.56
C HIS A 279 14.74 -0.37 -28.72
N SER A 280 15.40 -1.06 -27.78
CA SER A 280 15.60 -2.52 -27.81
C SER A 280 15.12 -3.25 -26.56
N VAL A 281 14.82 -2.52 -25.49
CA VAL A 281 14.23 -3.03 -24.25
C VAL A 281 13.28 -1.97 -23.74
N ARG A 282 12.04 -2.34 -23.42
CA ARG A 282 11.16 -1.50 -22.61
C ARG A 282 10.96 -2.09 -21.23
N THR A 283 10.80 -1.24 -20.23
CA THR A 283 10.73 -1.66 -18.83
C THR A 283 9.34 -1.37 -18.27
N VAL A 284 8.67 -2.41 -17.78
CA VAL A 284 7.41 -2.27 -17.04
C VAL A 284 7.74 -2.33 -15.55
N GLU A 285 7.37 -1.31 -14.80
CA GLU A 285 7.62 -1.21 -13.37
C GLU A 285 6.34 -1.51 -12.58
N THR A 286 6.43 -2.44 -11.63
CA THR A 286 5.32 -2.83 -10.77
C THR A 286 5.74 -2.75 -9.32
N THR A 287 4.94 -2.07 -8.51
CA THR A 287 5.13 -1.96 -7.06
C THR A 287 4.00 -2.66 -6.35
N LEU A 288 4.31 -3.48 -5.34
CA LEU A 288 3.36 -4.00 -4.39
C LEU A 288 3.75 -3.59 -2.97
N VAL A 289 2.74 -3.32 -2.14
CA VAL A 289 2.91 -3.13 -0.70
C VAL A 289 2.05 -4.16 0.01
N LEU A 290 2.68 -5.09 0.73
CA LEU A 290 2.02 -6.17 1.45
C LEU A 290 1.95 -5.83 2.94
N GLY A 291 0.74 -5.86 3.52
CA GLY A 291 0.49 -5.52 4.92
C GLY A 291 0.85 -4.07 5.27
N GLY A 292 0.44 -3.10 4.45
CA GLY A 292 0.72 -1.69 4.71
C GLY A 292 0.02 -1.19 5.97
N VAL A 293 0.79 -0.71 6.95
CA VAL A 293 0.27 -0.14 8.20
C VAL A 293 0.95 1.17 8.55
N SER A 294 0.22 2.05 9.23
CA SER A 294 0.78 3.28 9.78
C SER A 294 0.08 3.71 11.06
N CYS A 295 0.80 4.46 11.89
CA CYS A 295 0.23 5.23 12.98
C CYS A 295 0.79 6.65 12.92
N SER A 296 -0.01 7.61 13.37
CA SER A 296 0.36 9.03 13.36
C SER A 296 -0.16 9.74 14.59
N VAL A 297 0.67 10.62 15.16
CA VAL A 297 0.35 11.42 16.36
C VAL A 297 0.90 12.85 16.24
N PRO A 298 0.29 13.84 16.92
CA PRO A 298 0.88 15.18 17.11
C PRO A 298 2.24 15.16 17.84
N ARG A 299 3.10 16.18 17.67
CA ARG A 299 4.40 16.29 18.37
C ARG A 299 4.29 16.39 19.88
N ASP A 300 3.20 16.95 20.38
CA ASP A 300 2.91 17.11 21.81
C ASP A 300 2.12 15.91 22.37
N PHE A 301 1.91 14.86 21.59
CA PHE A 301 1.25 13.65 22.03
C PHE A 301 2.07 12.92 23.11
N GLY A 302 1.53 12.93 24.33
CA GLY A 302 1.87 11.99 25.39
C GLY A 302 0.68 11.11 25.70
N ARG A 303 0.92 9.87 26.18
CA ARG A 303 -0.14 8.99 26.67
C ARG A 303 -1.07 9.78 27.60
N ALA A 304 -2.37 9.74 27.32
CA ALA A 304 -3.34 10.54 28.05
C ALA A 304 -3.39 10.09 29.52
N GLY A 305 -2.67 10.79 30.40
CA GLY A 305 -3.04 10.92 31.80
C GLY A 305 -4.06 12.05 31.88
N GLY A 306 -5.34 11.69 32.05
CA GLY A 306 -6.49 12.57 31.83
C GLY A 306 -6.34 14.02 32.30
N GLY A 307 -6.82 14.96 31.48
CA GLY A 307 -6.85 16.37 31.83
C GLY A 307 -7.37 17.25 30.70
N GLY A 308 -8.69 17.41 30.62
CA GLY A 308 -9.33 18.36 29.72
C GLY A 308 -10.83 18.14 29.62
N GLU A 309 -11.59 18.69 30.58
CA GLU A 309 -13.04 18.89 30.46
C GLU A 309 -13.32 19.87 29.32
N ALA A 310 -13.44 19.34 28.10
CA ALA A 310 -14.12 20.03 27.01
C ALA A 310 -15.51 19.40 26.86
N GLU A 311 -16.55 20.23 26.94
CA GLU A 311 -17.95 19.83 26.79
C GLU A 311 -18.15 19.15 25.41
N PRO A 312 -18.75 17.94 25.36
CA PRO A 312 -18.75 17.13 24.16
C PRO A 312 -19.75 17.70 23.14
N ALA A 313 -19.25 18.47 22.18
CA ALA A 313 -19.92 18.56 20.89
C ALA A 313 -19.95 17.14 20.29
N ALA A 314 -21.07 16.71 19.71
CA ALA A 314 -21.16 15.41 19.04
C ALA A 314 -20.06 15.37 17.96
N PRO A 315 -19.04 14.49 18.09
CA PRO A 315 -17.96 14.46 17.13
C PRO A 315 -18.52 14.04 15.76
N PRO A 316 -17.99 14.59 14.66
CA PRO A 316 -18.40 14.15 13.34
C PRO A 316 -18.12 12.65 13.18
N SER A 317 -19.07 11.92 12.60
CA SER A 317 -18.86 10.51 12.25
C SER A 317 -17.87 10.41 11.10
N VAL A 318 -16.66 9.91 11.36
CA VAL A 318 -15.67 9.60 10.32
C VAL A 318 -15.76 8.10 10.00
N PRO A 319 -15.87 7.71 8.72
CA PRO A 319 -15.85 6.30 8.35
C PRO A 319 -14.56 5.61 8.84
N VAL A 320 -14.73 4.48 9.51
CA VAL A 320 -13.61 3.63 9.96
C VAL A 320 -13.14 2.67 8.87
N THR A 321 -13.91 2.56 7.79
CA THR A 321 -13.61 1.74 6.62
C THR A 321 -13.53 2.66 5.40
N ILE A 322 -12.40 2.59 4.70
CA ILE A 322 -12.20 3.28 3.42
C ILE A 322 -12.28 2.21 2.32
N PRO A 323 -13.29 2.27 1.44
CA PRO A 323 -13.51 1.24 0.41
C PRO A 323 -12.28 1.04 -0.47
N ALA A 324 -12.08 -0.18 -0.97
CA ALA A 324 -11.08 -0.45 -1.99
C ALA A 324 -11.26 0.50 -3.19
N GLY A 325 -10.14 0.88 -3.81
CA GLY A 325 -10.12 1.89 -4.86
C GLY A 325 -9.17 1.53 -6.00
N VAL A 326 -9.59 1.91 -7.20
CA VAL A 326 -8.74 1.99 -8.39
C VAL A 326 -8.33 3.45 -8.58
N GLY A 327 -7.06 3.71 -8.83
CA GLY A 327 -6.52 5.06 -9.01
C GLY A 327 -5.41 5.14 -10.05
N ALA A 328 -4.92 6.36 -10.25
CA ALA A 328 -3.60 6.55 -10.84
C ALA A 328 -2.52 6.20 -9.79
N PRO A 329 -1.32 5.76 -10.20
CA PRO A 329 -0.17 5.62 -9.30
C PRO A 329 0.16 6.97 -8.64
N ASP A 330 0.56 6.97 -7.37
CA ASP A 330 1.05 8.20 -6.72
C ASP A 330 2.43 8.56 -7.30
N GLU A 331 2.56 9.74 -7.92
CA GLU A 331 3.80 10.23 -8.53
C GLU A 331 4.97 10.31 -7.52
N ARG A 332 4.71 10.30 -6.22
CA ARG A 332 5.76 10.29 -5.18
C ARG A 332 6.46 8.94 -5.07
N ILE A 333 5.74 7.85 -5.27
CA ILE A 333 6.31 6.49 -5.22
C ILE A 333 7.27 6.28 -6.40
N VAL A 334 6.94 6.85 -7.55
CA VAL A 334 7.78 6.86 -8.77
C VAL A 334 9.14 7.54 -8.52
N ARG A 335 9.23 8.55 -7.63
CA ARG A 335 10.49 9.24 -7.32
C ARG A 335 11.35 8.55 -6.26
N ALA A 336 10.75 7.79 -5.35
CA ALA A 336 11.52 7.07 -4.31
C ALA A 336 12.32 5.89 -4.88
N ALA A 337 11.99 5.44 -6.09
CA ALA A 337 12.73 4.41 -6.84
C ALA A 337 13.93 4.95 -7.63
N GLY A 338 14.07 6.29 -7.78
CA GLY A 338 15.09 6.91 -8.63
C GLY A 338 15.85 8.04 -7.94
N ASP A 339 17.01 7.72 -7.37
CA ASP A 339 18.01 8.73 -7.04
C ASP A 339 18.93 8.92 -8.26
N THR A 340 18.66 9.93 -9.10
CA THR A 340 19.62 10.85 -9.77
C THR A 340 18.94 11.74 -10.83
N ASP A 341 19.13 13.06 -10.69
CA ASP A 341 19.12 14.15 -11.68
C ASP A 341 18.31 14.01 -12.99
N ASP A 342 17.12 14.64 -13.05
CA ASP A 342 16.89 15.81 -13.93
C ASP A 342 15.46 16.37 -13.74
N ALA A 343 15.38 17.52 -13.08
CA ALA A 343 14.14 18.25 -12.89
C ALA A 343 13.88 19.19 -14.08
N ARG A 344 12.94 18.83 -14.96
CA ARG A 344 12.06 19.75 -15.73
C ARG A 344 11.12 18.94 -16.62
N SER A 345 9.86 18.76 -16.20
CA SER A 345 8.64 18.81 -17.03
C SER A 345 7.44 18.20 -16.29
N ALA A 346 6.87 18.93 -15.34
CA ALA A 346 5.62 18.50 -14.69
C ALA A 346 4.74 19.73 -14.41
N THR A 347 4.21 20.38 -15.45
CA THR A 347 3.21 21.45 -15.27
C THR A 347 2.23 21.62 -16.45
N VAL A 348 2.08 20.63 -17.33
CA VAL A 348 1.25 20.79 -18.55
C VAL A 348 -0.06 19.99 -18.54
N TRP A 349 -0.17 18.88 -17.78
CA TRP A 349 -1.34 17.98 -17.92
C TRP A 349 -2.57 18.32 -17.08
N GLY A 350 -2.45 19.19 -16.07
CA GLY A 350 -3.58 19.62 -15.24
C GLY A 350 -4.68 20.40 -15.98
N THR A 351 -4.41 20.91 -17.18
CA THR A 351 -5.38 21.68 -17.99
C THR A 351 -6.09 20.85 -19.05
N ALA A 352 -5.52 19.71 -19.49
CA ALA A 352 -6.09 18.90 -20.56
C ALA A 352 -7.34 18.11 -20.11
N LEU A 353 -7.35 17.58 -18.88
CA LEU A 353 -8.50 16.81 -18.35
C LEU A 353 -9.72 17.68 -18.02
N VAL A 354 -9.52 18.95 -17.67
CA VAL A 354 -10.62 19.91 -17.45
C VAL A 354 -11.29 20.30 -18.78
N ALA A 355 -10.53 20.34 -19.87
CA ALA A 355 -11.06 20.63 -21.20
C ALA A 355 -11.86 19.44 -21.80
N GLY A 356 -11.41 18.21 -21.59
CA GLY A 356 -12.08 17.00 -22.10
C GLY A 356 -13.47 16.76 -21.49
N GLY A 357 -13.62 16.97 -20.16
CA GLY A 357 -14.91 16.82 -19.47
C GLY A 357 -15.99 17.82 -19.94
N GLY A 358 -15.59 19.03 -20.35
CA GLY A 358 -16.51 20.06 -20.86
C GLY A 358 -17.17 19.69 -22.19
N LEU A 359 -16.42 19.02 -23.09
CA LEU A 359 -16.93 18.63 -24.42
C LEU A 359 -17.94 17.48 -24.33
N LEU A 360 -17.70 16.49 -23.47
CA LEU A 360 -18.62 15.38 -23.26
C LEU A 360 -19.92 15.83 -22.57
N GLY A 361 -19.84 16.78 -21.62
CA GLY A 361 -21.01 17.38 -20.98
C GLY A 361 -21.91 18.12 -21.98
N LEU A 362 -21.32 18.88 -22.91
CA LEU A 362 -22.07 19.59 -23.97
C LEU A 362 -22.73 18.64 -24.97
N ALA A 363 -22.06 17.56 -25.36
CA ALA A 363 -22.62 16.54 -26.25
C ALA A 363 -23.85 15.84 -25.63
N ALA A 364 -23.78 15.50 -24.34
CA ALA A 364 -24.89 14.89 -23.62
C ALA A 364 -26.12 15.82 -23.52
N VAL A 365 -25.91 17.11 -23.25
CA VAL A 365 -27.01 18.11 -23.20
C VAL A 365 -27.64 18.31 -24.58
N TRP A 366 -26.85 18.31 -25.64
CA TRP A 366 -27.36 18.45 -27.01
C TRP A 366 -28.19 17.24 -27.45
N LEU A 367 -27.74 16.02 -27.16
CA LEU A 367 -28.50 14.79 -27.44
C LEU A 367 -29.81 14.73 -26.63
N ALA A 368 -29.77 15.12 -25.35
CA ALA A 368 -30.97 15.17 -24.51
C ALA A 368 -32.02 16.18 -25.02
N ARG A 369 -31.59 17.32 -25.59
CA ARG A 369 -32.50 18.29 -26.22
C ARG A 369 -33.13 17.76 -27.50
N LYS A 370 -32.37 17.04 -28.32
CA LYS A 370 -32.88 16.49 -29.59
C LYS A 370 -33.94 15.40 -29.36
N ALA A 371 -33.78 14.58 -28.32
CA ALA A 371 -34.73 13.54 -27.95
C ALA A 371 -36.09 14.07 -27.44
N ARG A 372 -36.16 15.31 -26.93
CA ARG A 372 -37.44 15.92 -26.50
C ARG A 372 -38.25 16.51 -27.65
N SER A 373 -37.61 16.82 -28.79
CA SER A 373 -38.29 17.41 -29.94
C SER A 373 -39.08 16.39 -30.78
N THR A 374 -38.84 15.09 -30.62
CA THR A 374 -39.54 14.02 -31.36
C THR A 374 -40.81 13.52 -30.68
N ARG A 375 -41.13 14.03 -29.47
CA ARG A 375 -42.36 13.71 -28.72
C ARG A 375 -43.44 14.78 -28.84
N VAL A 376 -43.66 15.31 -30.03
CA VAL A 376 -44.91 16.04 -30.32
C VAL A 376 -45.34 15.74 -31.75
N ARG A 377 -46.22 14.76 -31.92
CA ARG A 377 -47.36 14.91 -32.83
C ARG A 377 -48.47 13.90 -32.49
N PRO A 378 -49.72 14.35 -32.36
CA PRO A 378 -50.90 13.52 -32.13
C PRO A 378 -51.30 12.67 -33.34
#